data_AF-A0A8T3VL33-F1
#
_entry.id   AF-A0A8T3VL33-F1
#
_cell.length_a   1.000
_cell.length_b   1.000
_cell.length_c   1.000
_cell.angle_alpha   90.00
_cell.angle_beta   90.00
_cell.angle_gamma   90.00
#
_symmetry.space_group_name_H-M   'P 1'
#
loop_
_entity.id
_entity.type
_entity.pdbx_description
1 polymer ?
#
loop_
_entity_poly.entity_id
_entity_poly.type
_entity_poly.pdbx_seq_one_letter_code
_entity_poly.pdbx_strand_id
1 'polypeptide(L)'
;MSKNYGILLISHGSTLPFGEVTFNEIKNKFIKKTGFATEVGYMKVSEPTIAGAVENLKNEVENLDKIIALPVFLAPGIHTNIDIPILLGLEPLEVDPRCPDGNYPENHYLSIADDVDFDGEIELLPAIGPDDDLLKFIDKRIDEVLAESELEKDAKTGVLIVSHGSRLKYNKEFTSALFSKFEKTTDYSCNFGFMELEDPSIPEAIDVLLNQDEIERLIVIPVFIAPGVHTTNDIPTILGLKEDDGHHHHHHDHDHDHDHEHHHHDLTSIDFDGEILYPEPIKADDILIDILVKKVNSAL
;
A
#
# COMPACT_ATOMS: atom_id res chain seq x y z
N MET A 1 -31.59 15.43 -4.58
CA MET A 1 -30.76 16.19 -5.53
C MET A 1 -29.71 15.21 -6.02
N SER A 2 -29.55 15.04 -7.33
CA SER A 2 -28.43 14.26 -7.88
C SER A 2 -27.14 14.88 -7.35
N LYS A 3 -26.21 14.03 -6.91
CA LYS A 3 -24.87 14.48 -6.56
C LYS A 3 -24.12 14.60 -7.88
N ASN A 4 -23.69 15.80 -8.23
CA ASN A 4 -22.97 16.06 -9.47
C ASN A 4 -21.47 15.73 -9.35
N TYR A 5 -21.10 14.87 -8.40
CA TYR A 5 -19.71 14.52 -8.15
C TYR A 5 -19.49 13.00 -8.18
N GLY A 6 -18.29 12.60 -8.60
CA GLY A 6 -17.84 11.22 -8.66
C GLY A 6 -16.61 11.00 -7.78
N ILE A 7 -16.38 9.76 -7.37
CA ILE A 7 -15.21 9.36 -6.58
C ILE A 7 -14.26 8.56 -7.47
N LEU A 8 -13.00 8.97 -7.52
CA LEU A 8 -11.96 8.25 -8.23
C LEU A 8 -10.97 7.65 -7.22
N LEU A 9 -11.01 6.34 -7.05
CA LEU A 9 -10.03 5.62 -6.24
C LEU A 9 -8.82 5.29 -7.11
N ILE A 10 -7.63 5.72 -6.71
CA ILE A 10 -6.44 5.58 -7.56
C ILE A 10 -5.51 4.51 -7.00
N SER A 11 -5.06 3.63 -7.89
CA SER A 11 -4.10 2.56 -7.62
C SER A 11 -2.93 2.63 -8.60
N HIS A 12 -1.79 2.08 -8.22
CA HIS A 12 -0.66 1.94 -9.14
C HIS A 12 -0.97 1.00 -10.31
N GLY A 13 -1.75 -0.07 -10.07
CA GLY A 13 -1.95 -1.17 -11.03
C GLY A 13 -0.94 -2.31 -10.82
N SER A 14 -1.29 -3.49 -11.32
CA SER A 14 -0.57 -4.75 -11.07
C SER A 14 -0.62 -5.66 -12.30
N THR A 15 0.51 -6.31 -12.60
CA THR A 15 0.57 -7.38 -13.61
C THR A 15 -0.07 -8.67 -13.11
N LEU A 16 -0.24 -8.80 -11.79
CA LEU A 16 -0.90 -9.92 -11.15
C LEU A 16 -2.39 -9.63 -10.92
N PRO A 17 -3.28 -10.61 -11.15
CA PRO A 17 -4.72 -10.43 -11.05
C PRO A 17 -5.20 -10.06 -9.63
N PHE A 18 -4.44 -10.40 -8.59
CA PHE A 18 -4.81 -10.16 -7.19
C PHE A 18 -5.00 -8.67 -6.88
N GLY A 19 -4.22 -7.79 -7.52
CA GLY A 19 -4.33 -6.34 -7.32
C GLY A 19 -5.67 -5.81 -7.82
N GLU A 20 -6.03 -6.15 -9.06
CA GLU A 20 -7.28 -5.70 -9.68
C GLU A 20 -8.51 -6.27 -8.95
N VAL A 21 -8.47 -7.53 -8.53
CA VAL A 21 -9.54 -8.14 -7.72
C VAL A 21 -9.72 -7.37 -6.41
N THR A 22 -8.63 -7.09 -5.69
CA THR A 22 -8.68 -6.36 -4.42
C THR A 22 -9.28 -4.96 -4.60
N PHE A 23 -8.87 -4.23 -5.63
CA PHE A 23 -9.34 -2.87 -5.87
C PHE A 23 -10.79 -2.81 -6.35
N ASN A 24 -11.24 -3.80 -7.14
CA ASN A 24 -12.65 -3.95 -7.48
C ASN A 24 -13.51 -4.28 -6.25
N GLU A 25 -13.01 -5.10 -5.31
CA GLU A 25 -13.69 -5.33 -4.04
C GLU A 25 -13.76 -4.07 -3.18
N ILE A 26 -12.67 -3.29 -3.09
CA ILE A 26 -12.65 -1.99 -2.41
C ILE A 26 -13.71 -1.06 -3.01
N LYS A 27 -13.73 -0.91 -4.35
CA LYS A 27 -14.73 -0.12 -5.08
C LYS A 27 -16.14 -0.54 -4.73
N ASN A 28 -16.44 -1.83 -4.85
CA ASN A 28 -17.78 -2.37 -4.61
C ASN A 28 -18.24 -2.15 -3.16
N LYS A 29 -17.36 -2.36 -2.18
CA LYS A 29 -17.68 -2.10 -0.77
C LYS A 29 -17.86 -0.62 -0.49
N PHE A 30 -17.03 0.24 -1.07
CA PHE A 30 -17.13 1.69 -0.93
C PHE A 30 -18.46 2.21 -1.50
N ILE A 31 -18.84 1.79 -2.71
CA ILE A 31 -20.14 2.11 -3.34
C ILE A 31 -21.28 1.62 -2.46
N LYS A 32 -21.22 0.36 -1.99
CA LYS A 32 -22.26 -0.20 -1.12
C LYS A 32 -22.44 0.60 0.17
N LYS A 33 -21.36 1.16 0.72
CA LYS A 33 -21.37 1.90 1.99
C LYS A 33 -21.79 3.35 1.83
N THR A 34 -21.47 3.99 0.72
CA THR A 34 -21.67 5.44 0.51
C THR A 34 -22.81 5.78 -0.44
N GLY A 35 -23.08 4.89 -1.41
CA GLY A 35 -23.94 5.16 -2.56
C GLY A 35 -23.34 6.16 -3.56
N PHE A 36 -22.04 6.47 -3.50
CA PHE A 36 -21.40 7.41 -4.43
C PHE A 36 -20.97 6.66 -5.69
N ALA A 37 -21.21 7.25 -6.87
CA ALA A 37 -20.62 6.79 -8.12
C ALA A 37 -19.10 6.80 -7.97
N THR A 38 -18.48 5.63 -8.17
CA THR A 38 -17.07 5.42 -7.84
C THR A 38 -16.41 4.57 -8.90
N GLU A 39 -15.26 5.00 -9.39
CA GLU A 39 -14.42 4.22 -10.29
C GLU A 39 -13.01 4.03 -9.74
N VAL A 40 -12.32 2.99 -10.21
CA VAL A 40 -10.91 2.78 -9.92
C VAL A 40 -10.10 3.16 -11.15
N GLY A 41 -9.18 4.11 -11.00
CA GLY A 41 -8.21 4.48 -12.03
C GLY A 41 -6.84 3.92 -11.71
N TYR A 42 -6.20 3.30 -12.70
CA TYR A 42 -4.86 2.77 -12.57
C TYR A 42 -3.83 3.67 -13.24
N MET A 43 -2.69 3.87 -12.58
CA MET A 43 -1.59 4.69 -13.12
C MET A 43 -0.91 4.01 -14.31
N LYS A 44 -0.76 2.68 -14.25
CA LYS A 44 -0.12 1.87 -15.29
C LYS A 44 -0.57 0.41 -15.21
N VAL A 45 -0.26 -0.36 -16.25
CA VAL A 45 -0.42 -1.83 -16.35
C VAL A 45 -1.87 -2.33 -16.40
N SER A 46 -2.72 -1.87 -15.49
CA SER A 46 -4.11 -2.29 -15.36
C SER A 46 -5.05 -1.26 -15.99
N GLU A 47 -6.28 -1.70 -16.31
CA GLU A 47 -7.33 -0.87 -16.88
C GLU A 47 -8.56 -0.83 -15.95
N PRO A 48 -9.36 0.25 -15.96
CA PRO A 48 -9.17 1.45 -16.79
C PRO A 48 -8.02 2.34 -16.28
N THR A 49 -7.32 3.02 -17.18
CA THR A 49 -6.39 4.11 -16.83
C THR A 49 -7.10 5.18 -15.99
N ILE A 50 -6.35 6.09 -15.36
CA ILE A 50 -6.94 7.25 -14.66
C ILE A 50 -7.89 8.04 -15.59
N ALA A 51 -7.48 8.33 -16.82
CA ALA A 51 -8.33 8.99 -17.81
C ALA A 51 -9.56 8.16 -18.19
N GLY A 52 -9.39 6.85 -18.41
CA GLY A 52 -10.51 5.94 -18.70
C GLY A 52 -11.52 5.86 -17.55
N ALA A 53 -11.05 5.89 -16.29
CA ALA A 53 -11.91 5.90 -15.11
C ALA A 53 -12.68 7.21 -14.96
N VAL A 54 -12.07 8.36 -15.31
CA VAL A 54 -12.76 9.65 -15.38
C VAL A 54 -13.85 9.62 -16.46
N GLU A 55 -13.58 9.05 -17.62
CA GLU A 55 -14.57 8.89 -18.69
C GLU A 55 -15.74 7.98 -18.26
N ASN A 56 -15.47 6.90 -17.53
CA ASN A 56 -16.51 6.06 -16.94
C ASN A 56 -17.40 6.86 -15.96
N LEU A 57 -16.81 7.69 -15.09
CA LEU A 57 -17.57 8.57 -14.19
C LEU A 57 -18.42 9.60 -14.94
N LYS A 58 -17.90 10.20 -16.03
CA LYS A 58 -18.67 11.12 -16.89
C LYS A 58 -19.89 10.46 -17.51
N ASN A 59 -19.78 9.18 -17.86
CA ASN A 59 -20.88 8.40 -18.43
C ASN A 59 -21.90 7.94 -17.37
N GLU A 60 -21.47 7.75 -16.11
CA GLU A 60 -22.34 7.32 -15.01
C GLU A 60 -23.08 8.48 -14.33
N VAL A 61 -22.42 9.62 -14.13
CA VAL A 61 -22.92 10.76 -13.35
C VAL A 61 -23.43 11.87 -14.27
N GLU A 62 -24.75 12.08 -14.27
CA GLU A 62 -25.36 13.17 -15.04
C GLU A 62 -24.88 14.55 -14.54
N ASN A 63 -24.36 15.37 -15.46
CA ASN A 63 -23.78 16.68 -15.17
C ASN A 63 -22.64 16.65 -14.13
N LEU A 64 -21.75 15.66 -14.22
CA LEU A 64 -20.54 15.58 -13.41
C LEU A 64 -19.74 16.90 -13.49
N ASP A 65 -19.61 17.59 -12.36
CA ASP A 65 -18.91 18.87 -12.22
C ASP A 65 -17.74 18.82 -11.24
N LYS A 66 -17.66 17.76 -10.41
CA LYS A 66 -16.56 17.56 -9.46
C LYS A 66 -16.12 16.09 -9.36
N ILE A 67 -14.83 15.84 -9.29
CA ILE A 67 -14.25 14.52 -8.99
C ILE A 67 -13.42 14.65 -7.71
N ILE A 68 -13.67 13.77 -6.74
CA ILE A 68 -12.80 13.61 -5.57
C ILE A 68 -11.89 12.42 -5.85
N ALA A 69 -10.62 12.70 -6.11
CA ALA A 69 -9.59 11.71 -6.37
C ALA A 69 -8.89 11.31 -5.07
N LEU A 70 -8.90 10.02 -4.74
CA LEU A 70 -8.28 9.48 -3.54
C LEU A 70 -7.26 8.39 -3.90
N PRO A 71 -5.96 8.66 -3.77
CA PRO A 71 -4.93 7.63 -3.85
C PRO A 71 -5.08 6.63 -2.71
N VAL A 72 -5.35 5.36 -3.03
CA VAL A 72 -5.42 4.26 -2.06
C VAL A 72 -4.01 3.73 -1.82
N PHE A 73 -3.15 4.61 -1.31
CA PHE A 73 -1.76 4.35 -0.96
C PHE A 73 -1.60 4.57 0.54
N LEU A 74 -0.81 3.72 1.21
CA LEU A 74 -0.60 3.81 2.65
C LEU A 74 0.25 5.01 3.03
N ALA A 75 1.33 5.26 2.30
CA ALA A 75 2.25 6.36 2.52
C ALA A 75 2.18 7.39 1.37
N PRO A 76 2.46 8.68 1.66
CA PRO A 76 2.79 9.63 0.61
C PRO A 76 4.09 9.20 -0.10
N GLY A 77 4.37 9.78 -1.27
CA GLY A 77 5.59 9.52 -2.02
C GLY A 77 5.51 10.05 -3.45
N ILE A 78 6.48 9.70 -4.27
CA ILE A 78 6.55 10.17 -5.67
C ILE A 78 5.23 9.93 -6.42
N HIS A 79 4.65 8.73 -6.31
CA HIS A 79 3.41 8.43 -7.02
C HIS A 79 2.26 9.36 -6.59
N THR A 80 2.10 9.62 -5.30
CA THR A 80 0.97 10.40 -4.78
C THR A 80 1.19 11.90 -4.85
N ASN A 81 2.44 12.36 -4.78
CA ASN A 81 2.80 13.77 -4.77
C ASN A 81 3.18 14.33 -6.14
N ILE A 82 3.54 13.49 -7.11
CA ILE A 82 4.02 13.92 -8.43
C ILE A 82 3.22 13.23 -9.53
N ASP A 83 3.28 11.90 -9.60
CA ASP A 83 2.78 11.16 -10.77
C ASP A 83 1.26 11.26 -10.91
N ILE A 84 0.51 11.02 -9.82
CA ILE A 84 -0.95 11.11 -9.81
C ILE A 84 -1.45 12.52 -10.12
N PRO A 85 -0.93 13.60 -9.49
CA PRO A 85 -1.26 14.96 -9.91
C PRO A 85 -1.07 15.19 -11.41
N ILE A 86 0.10 14.81 -11.97
CA ILE A 86 0.39 14.98 -13.40
C ILE A 86 -0.63 14.20 -14.25
N LEU A 87 -0.89 12.93 -13.92
CA LEU A 87 -1.86 12.08 -14.62
C LEU A 87 -3.31 12.60 -14.52
N LEU A 88 -3.62 13.42 -13.51
CA LEU A 88 -4.92 14.08 -13.36
C LEU A 88 -4.97 15.45 -14.07
N GLY A 89 -3.89 15.91 -14.68
CA GLY A 89 -3.78 17.26 -15.23
C GLY A 89 -3.64 18.36 -14.17
N LEU A 90 -3.18 18.00 -12.97
CA LEU A 90 -2.93 18.91 -11.85
C LEU A 90 -1.43 19.23 -11.71
N GLU A 91 -1.13 20.35 -11.06
CA GLU A 91 0.24 20.68 -10.68
C GLU A 91 0.78 19.67 -9.65
N PRO A 92 2.02 19.15 -9.83
CA PRO A 92 2.63 18.27 -8.84
C PRO A 92 2.86 19.01 -7.51
N LEU A 93 2.72 18.29 -6.40
CA LEU A 93 2.86 18.84 -5.05
C LEU A 93 4.32 19.11 -4.68
N GLU A 94 5.26 18.46 -5.37
CA GLU A 94 6.70 18.55 -5.17
C GLU A 94 7.45 18.45 -6.50
N VAL A 95 8.72 18.85 -6.51
CA VAL A 95 9.59 18.68 -7.70
C VAL A 95 10.00 17.22 -7.82
N ASP A 96 9.91 16.64 -9.03
CA ASP A 96 10.35 15.27 -9.26
C ASP A 96 11.87 15.13 -9.15
N PRO A 97 12.39 14.38 -8.16
CA PRO A 97 13.83 14.19 -8.04
C PRO A 97 14.42 13.35 -9.18
N ARG A 98 13.60 12.59 -9.92
CA ARG A 98 14.01 11.79 -11.08
C ARG A 98 14.09 12.63 -12.35
N CYS A 99 13.29 13.69 -12.45
CA CYS A 99 13.23 14.59 -13.61
C CYS A 99 13.03 16.05 -13.16
N PRO A 100 14.07 16.71 -12.60
CA PRO A 100 13.92 18.02 -11.96
C PRO A 100 13.58 19.16 -12.93
N ASP A 101 13.78 18.96 -14.23
CA ASP A 101 13.46 19.91 -15.29
C ASP A 101 12.04 19.74 -15.86
N GLY A 102 11.30 18.72 -15.42
CA GLY A 102 9.93 18.44 -15.85
C GLY A 102 9.80 17.88 -17.27
N ASN A 103 10.91 17.58 -17.95
CA ASN A 103 10.91 17.06 -19.31
C ASN A 103 11.04 15.54 -19.30
N TYR A 104 9.93 14.84 -19.09
CA TYR A 104 9.93 13.39 -19.12
C TYR A 104 10.27 12.85 -20.52
N PRO A 105 11.06 11.76 -20.64
CA PRO A 105 11.32 11.10 -21.91
C PRO A 105 10.04 10.73 -22.66
N GLU A 106 10.05 10.72 -24.00
CA GLU A 106 8.84 10.44 -24.81
C GLU A 106 8.24 9.05 -24.56
N ASN A 107 9.05 8.08 -24.12
CA ASN A 107 8.62 6.73 -23.76
C ASN A 107 8.23 6.58 -22.29
N HIS A 108 8.44 7.60 -21.46
CA HIS A 108 8.08 7.54 -20.05
C HIS A 108 6.55 7.46 -19.92
N TYR A 109 6.05 6.66 -18.98
CA TYR A 109 4.60 6.41 -18.86
C TYR A 109 3.78 7.68 -18.63
N LEU A 110 4.33 8.69 -17.94
CA LEU A 110 3.69 10.01 -17.79
C LEU A 110 3.58 10.79 -19.10
N SER A 111 4.45 10.52 -20.08
CA SER A 111 4.44 11.17 -21.40
C SER A 111 3.49 10.50 -22.39
N ILE A 112 3.16 9.23 -22.16
CA ILE A 112 2.30 8.43 -23.07
C ILE A 112 0.91 8.15 -22.49
N ALA A 113 0.66 8.50 -21.23
CA ALA A 113 -0.66 8.35 -20.63
C ALA A 113 -1.66 9.28 -21.33
N ASP A 114 -2.89 8.82 -21.48
CA ASP A 114 -3.97 9.65 -22.02
C ASP A 114 -4.28 10.82 -21.07
N ASP A 115 -4.47 12.00 -21.64
CA ASP A 115 -4.88 13.18 -20.89
C ASP A 115 -6.29 13.01 -20.30
N VAL A 116 -6.50 13.53 -19.09
CA VAL A 116 -7.81 13.61 -18.48
C VAL A 116 -8.63 14.72 -19.13
N ASP A 117 -9.60 14.36 -19.96
CA ASP A 117 -10.59 15.27 -20.56
C ASP A 117 -11.76 15.54 -19.60
N PHE A 118 -11.57 16.47 -18.67
CA PHE A 118 -12.59 16.86 -17.70
C PHE A 118 -12.54 18.36 -17.38
N ASP A 119 -13.61 19.08 -17.71
CA ASP A 119 -13.75 20.53 -17.50
C ASP A 119 -14.17 20.92 -16.06
N GLY A 120 -14.46 19.94 -15.21
CA GLY A 120 -14.91 20.16 -13.83
C GLY A 120 -13.76 20.29 -12.82
N GLU A 121 -14.11 20.39 -11.54
CA GLU A 121 -13.13 20.47 -10.44
C GLU A 121 -12.61 19.07 -10.08
N ILE A 122 -11.30 18.88 -10.05
CA ILE A 122 -10.68 17.67 -9.48
C ILE A 122 -10.05 18.03 -8.14
N GLU A 123 -10.59 17.49 -7.05
CA GLU A 123 -9.99 17.59 -5.72
C GLU A 123 -9.19 16.32 -5.41
N LEU A 124 -7.86 16.45 -5.42
CA LEU A 124 -6.95 15.37 -5.05
C LEU A 124 -6.74 15.34 -3.54
N LEU A 125 -7.13 14.24 -2.90
CA LEU A 125 -6.92 13.98 -1.48
C LEU A 125 -5.53 13.38 -1.21
N PRO A 126 -4.97 13.58 -0.01
CA PRO A 126 -3.73 12.92 0.38
C PRO A 126 -3.95 11.41 0.56
N ALA A 127 -2.84 10.66 0.39
CA ALA A 127 -2.74 9.24 0.72
C ALA A 127 -3.27 8.90 2.13
N ILE A 128 -3.49 7.62 2.42
CA ILE A 128 -4.06 7.11 3.67
C ILE A 128 -3.35 7.71 4.88
N GLY A 129 -2.02 7.58 4.92
CA GLY A 129 -1.19 8.05 6.02
C GLY A 129 -1.35 7.19 7.27
N PRO A 130 -0.66 7.52 8.37
CA PRO A 130 -0.71 6.76 9.62
C PRO A 130 -2.00 7.05 10.41
N ASP A 131 -3.16 6.73 9.82
CA ASP A 131 -4.48 6.87 10.46
C ASP A 131 -4.61 5.88 11.64
N ASP A 132 -5.18 6.34 12.75
CA ASP A 132 -5.34 5.53 13.97
C ASP A 132 -6.21 4.29 13.75
N ASP A 133 -7.11 4.31 12.77
CA ASP A 133 -7.93 3.16 12.42
C ASP A 133 -7.09 2.00 11.83
N LEU A 134 -5.88 2.26 11.32
CA LEU A 134 -4.95 1.20 10.92
C LEU A 134 -4.46 0.37 12.12
N LEU A 135 -4.43 0.94 13.33
CA LEU A 135 -4.10 0.18 14.54
C LEU A 135 -5.18 -0.85 14.84
N LYS A 136 -6.45 -0.50 14.64
CA LYS A 136 -7.57 -1.44 14.79
C LYS A 136 -7.46 -2.60 13.82
N PHE A 137 -6.94 -2.35 12.62
CA PHE A 137 -6.65 -3.41 11.66
C PHE A 137 -5.52 -4.32 12.16
N ILE A 138 -4.43 -3.74 12.67
CA ILE A 138 -3.31 -4.52 13.24
C ILE A 138 -3.80 -5.39 14.40
N ASP A 139 -4.54 -4.82 15.36
CA ASP A 139 -5.12 -5.54 16.50
C ASP A 139 -6.04 -6.66 16.03
N LYS A 140 -6.91 -6.38 15.05
CA LYS A 140 -7.79 -7.38 14.44
C LYS A 140 -7.00 -8.54 13.83
N ARG A 141 -5.92 -8.27 13.09
CA ARG A 141 -5.09 -9.32 12.48
C ARG A 141 -4.37 -10.16 13.52
N ILE A 142 -3.89 -9.53 14.60
CA ILE A 142 -3.29 -10.22 15.73
C ILE A 142 -4.31 -11.17 16.37
N ASP A 143 -5.52 -10.68 16.67
CA ASP A 143 -6.58 -11.49 17.28
C ASP A 143 -6.99 -12.69 16.39
N GLU A 144 -7.09 -12.47 15.08
CA GLU A 144 -7.43 -13.51 14.10
C GLU A 144 -6.41 -14.64 14.12
N VAL A 145 -5.10 -14.33 14.04
CA VAL A 145 -4.07 -15.38 13.99
C VAL A 145 -3.82 -16.01 15.35
N LEU A 146 -3.97 -15.28 16.44
CA LEU A 146 -3.90 -15.85 17.79
C LEU A 146 -5.00 -16.87 18.06
N ALA A 147 -6.17 -16.73 17.42
CA ALA A 147 -7.24 -17.72 17.50
C ALA A 147 -6.89 -19.04 16.77
N GLU A 148 -5.92 -19.01 15.86
CA GLU A 148 -5.46 -20.15 15.06
C GLU A 148 -4.12 -20.73 15.55
N SER A 149 -3.50 -20.10 16.55
CA SER A 149 -2.22 -20.52 17.12
C SER A 149 -2.27 -21.91 17.77
N GLU A 150 -1.18 -22.66 17.61
CA GLU A 150 -0.92 -23.95 18.24
C GLU A 150 -0.36 -23.81 19.68
N LEU A 151 0.17 -22.64 20.01
CA LEU A 151 0.71 -22.34 21.34
C LEU A 151 -0.38 -21.85 22.32
N GLU A 152 -0.12 -21.99 23.62
CA GLU A 152 -1.03 -21.51 24.66
C GLU A 152 -1.19 -19.98 24.63
N LYS A 153 -2.25 -19.47 25.26
CA LYS A 153 -2.59 -18.03 25.23
C LYS A 153 -1.56 -17.14 25.93
N ASP A 154 -0.83 -17.68 26.89
CA ASP A 154 0.18 -16.96 27.67
C ASP A 154 1.60 -17.07 27.07
N ALA A 155 1.76 -17.74 25.93
CA ALA A 155 3.02 -17.81 25.20
C ALA A 155 3.55 -16.42 24.87
N LYS A 156 4.85 -16.21 25.06
CA LYS A 156 5.50 -14.92 24.83
C LYS A 156 5.44 -14.55 23.35
N THR A 157 4.69 -13.50 23.05
CA THR A 157 4.38 -13.11 21.68
C THR A 157 5.08 -11.82 21.30
N GLY A 158 5.86 -11.87 20.21
CA GLY A 158 6.46 -10.71 19.55
C GLY A 158 5.66 -10.32 18.32
N VAL A 159 5.51 -9.03 18.05
CA VAL A 159 4.80 -8.51 16.86
C VAL A 159 5.74 -7.69 16.00
N LEU A 160 5.88 -8.05 14.72
CA LEU A 160 6.65 -7.30 13.73
C LEU A 160 5.71 -6.65 12.72
N ILE A 161 5.76 -5.32 12.62
CA ILE A 161 5.10 -4.59 11.53
C ILE A 161 6.03 -4.53 10.32
N VAL A 162 5.58 -5.02 9.16
CA VAL A 162 6.38 -5.05 7.94
C VAL A 162 5.80 -4.11 6.88
N SER A 163 6.66 -3.26 6.33
CA SER A 163 6.37 -2.46 5.14
C SER A 163 7.34 -2.80 4.01
N HIS A 164 7.03 -2.33 2.80
CA HIS A 164 7.88 -2.54 1.63
C HIS A 164 9.26 -1.88 1.79
N GLY A 165 9.29 -0.63 2.28
CA GLY A 165 10.47 0.22 2.26
C GLY A 165 10.60 1.03 0.97
N SER A 166 11.43 2.06 1.00
CA SER A 166 11.65 2.99 -0.11
C SER A 166 12.96 3.72 0.10
N ARG A 167 13.65 4.07 -1.00
CA ARG A 167 14.81 4.98 -0.96
C ARG A 167 14.46 6.39 -0.46
N LEU A 168 13.18 6.75 -0.51
CA LEU A 168 12.69 8.04 -0.04
C LEU A 168 12.08 7.91 1.35
N LYS A 169 12.28 8.97 2.14
CA LYS A 169 11.89 9.02 3.56
C LYS A 169 10.40 8.80 3.84
N TYR A 170 9.50 9.00 2.87
CA TYR A 170 8.05 8.98 3.13
C TYR A 170 7.54 7.64 3.67
N ASN A 171 8.03 6.52 3.14
CA ASN A 171 7.62 5.19 3.63
C ASN A 171 8.15 4.96 5.04
N LYS A 172 9.41 5.34 5.31
CA LYS A 172 10.00 5.26 6.65
C LYS A 172 9.25 6.12 7.66
N GLU A 173 8.93 7.35 7.30
CA GLU A 173 8.17 8.29 8.14
C GLU A 173 6.76 7.74 8.46
N PHE A 174 6.05 7.22 7.44
CA PHE A 174 4.75 6.56 7.63
C PHE A 174 4.85 5.35 8.57
N THR A 175 5.74 4.40 8.27
CA THR A 175 5.88 3.16 9.03
C THR A 175 6.33 3.42 10.46
N SER A 176 7.29 4.33 10.65
CA SER A 176 7.77 4.72 11.99
C SER A 176 6.66 5.41 12.80
N ALA A 177 5.84 6.25 12.17
CA ALA A 177 4.71 6.90 12.83
C ALA A 177 3.61 5.91 13.22
N LEU A 178 3.30 4.95 12.34
CA LEU A 178 2.35 3.87 12.63
C LEU A 178 2.86 2.98 13.76
N PHE A 179 4.11 2.55 13.70
CA PHE A 179 4.76 1.76 14.76
C PHE A 179 4.77 2.51 16.09
N SER A 180 5.18 3.78 16.11
CA SER A 180 5.19 4.61 17.33
C SER A 180 3.82 4.79 17.98
N LYS A 181 2.73 4.61 17.23
CA LYS A 181 1.37 4.60 17.77
C LYS A 181 1.03 3.23 18.33
N PHE A 182 1.33 2.16 17.58
CA PHE A 182 1.12 0.77 18.00
C PHE A 182 1.88 0.42 19.29
N GLU A 183 3.16 0.77 19.37
CA GLU A 183 4.02 0.54 20.54
C GLU A 183 3.43 1.15 21.83
N LYS A 184 2.70 2.25 21.72
CA LYS A 184 2.07 2.92 22.88
C LYS A 184 0.78 2.27 23.34
N THR A 185 0.16 1.46 22.51
CA THR A 185 -1.17 0.88 22.77
C THR A 185 -1.12 -0.62 23.01
N THR A 186 -0.03 -1.29 22.64
CA THR A 186 0.14 -2.73 22.74
C THR A 186 0.90 -3.13 24.00
N ASP A 187 0.59 -4.32 24.52
CA ASP A 187 1.35 -4.97 25.59
C ASP A 187 2.36 -5.99 25.04
N TYR A 188 2.37 -6.23 23.72
CA TYR A 188 3.32 -7.14 23.07
C TYR A 188 4.70 -6.49 22.92
N SER A 189 5.76 -7.28 23.05
CA SER A 189 7.06 -6.91 22.52
C SER A 189 6.91 -6.69 21.02
N CYS A 190 7.33 -5.53 20.52
CA CYS A 190 7.10 -5.19 19.13
C CYS A 190 8.28 -4.48 18.47
N ASN A 191 8.38 -4.64 17.16
CA ASN A 191 9.32 -3.92 16.31
C ASN A 191 8.70 -3.67 14.93
N PHE A 192 9.41 -2.97 14.05
CA PHE A 192 9.05 -2.85 12.64
C PHE A 192 10.27 -3.07 11.75
N GLY A 193 10.02 -3.52 10.52
CA GLY A 193 11.06 -3.77 9.54
C GLY A 193 10.59 -3.51 8.11
N PHE A 194 11.55 -3.38 7.22
CA PHE A 194 11.32 -3.18 5.80
C PHE A 194 11.79 -4.40 5.01
N MET A 195 11.04 -4.72 3.96
CA MET A 195 11.40 -5.80 3.06
C MET A 195 12.62 -5.42 2.21
N GLU A 196 12.71 -4.17 1.76
CA GLU A 196 13.81 -3.71 0.92
C GLU A 196 14.08 -2.20 1.03
N LEU A 197 15.24 -1.78 0.50
CA LEU A 197 15.61 -0.37 0.26
C LEU A 197 15.77 0.53 1.49
N GLU A 198 15.49 0.04 2.67
CA GLU A 198 15.44 0.80 3.92
C GLU A 198 15.75 -0.11 5.11
N ASP A 199 16.33 0.46 6.16
CA ASP A 199 16.66 -0.25 7.40
C ASP A 199 15.71 0.12 8.55
N PRO A 200 15.45 -0.81 9.50
CA PRO A 200 16.00 -2.16 9.56
C PRO A 200 15.31 -3.12 8.59
N SER A 201 16.05 -4.08 8.04
CA SER A 201 15.47 -5.19 7.28
C SER A 201 14.59 -6.09 8.16
N ILE A 202 13.73 -6.92 7.55
CA ILE A 202 12.90 -7.89 8.30
C ILE A 202 13.74 -8.77 9.23
N PRO A 203 14.84 -9.43 8.78
CA PRO A 203 15.68 -10.24 9.66
C PRO A 203 16.29 -9.44 10.82
N GLU A 204 16.86 -8.26 10.54
CA GLU A 204 17.48 -7.42 11.58
C GLU A 204 16.46 -6.96 12.64
N ALA A 205 15.24 -6.62 12.21
CA ALA A 205 14.18 -6.22 13.12
C ALA A 205 13.71 -7.38 14.02
N ILE A 206 13.69 -8.60 13.48
CA ILE A 206 13.40 -9.82 14.25
C ILE A 206 14.53 -10.11 15.22
N ASP A 207 15.79 -10.06 14.79
CA ASP A 207 16.95 -10.28 15.65
C ASP A 207 16.95 -9.31 16.84
N VAL A 208 16.62 -8.04 16.62
CA VAL A 208 16.48 -7.05 17.71
C VAL A 208 15.39 -7.48 18.70
N LEU A 209 14.24 -7.95 18.20
CA LEU A 209 13.12 -8.38 19.03
C LEU A 209 13.47 -9.63 19.86
N LEU A 210 14.09 -10.63 19.24
CA LEU A 210 14.52 -11.88 19.89
C LEU A 210 15.65 -11.68 20.91
N ASN A 211 16.48 -10.64 20.73
CA ASN A 211 17.53 -10.29 21.69
C ASN A 211 17.02 -9.49 22.90
N GLN A 212 15.85 -8.85 22.78
CA GLN A 212 15.27 -8.04 23.85
C GLN A 212 14.40 -8.87 24.79
N ASP A 213 13.64 -9.81 24.24
CA ASP A 213 12.67 -10.61 24.97
C ASP A 213 12.74 -12.09 24.56
N GLU A 214 12.38 -12.97 25.50
CA GLU A 214 12.15 -14.39 25.19
C GLU A 214 10.83 -14.49 24.43
N ILE A 215 10.90 -14.75 23.12
CA ILE A 215 9.74 -14.87 22.23
C ILE A 215 9.54 -16.33 21.83
N GLU A 216 8.34 -16.84 22.04
CA GLU A 216 7.92 -18.20 21.64
C GLU A 216 7.07 -18.17 20.37
N ARG A 217 6.37 -17.05 20.15
CA ARG A 217 5.47 -16.80 19.02
C ARG A 217 5.81 -15.47 18.35
N LEU A 218 6.04 -15.47 17.05
CA LEU A 218 6.25 -14.27 16.24
C LEU A 218 5.05 -14.02 15.32
N ILE A 219 4.41 -12.87 15.45
CA ILE A 219 3.35 -12.42 14.54
C ILE A 219 3.92 -11.37 13.60
N VAL A 220 3.89 -11.62 12.30
CA VAL A 220 4.43 -10.71 11.28
C VAL A 220 3.29 -10.07 10.49
N ILE A 221 3.00 -8.79 10.72
CA ILE A 221 1.87 -8.08 10.12
C ILE A 221 2.32 -7.33 8.86
N PRO A 222 1.93 -7.78 7.64
CA PRO A 222 2.23 -7.04 6.42
C PRO A 222 1.27 -5.84 6.27
N VAL A 223 1.81 -4.63 6.37
CA VAL A 223 1.07 -3.38 6.14
C VAL A 223 1.08 -3.03 4.64
N PHE A 224 0.29 -3.80 3.88
CA PHE A 224 0.13 -3.70 2.42
C PHE A 224 -1.35 -3.67 2.05
N ILE A 225 -1.71 -2.98 0.97
CA ILE A 225 -3.12 -2.90 0.50
C ILE A 225 -3.57 -4.20 -0.14
N ALA A 226 -2.78 -4.79 -1.04
CA ALA A 226 -3.16 -5.99 -1.78
C ALA A 226 -2.06 -7.05 -1.73
N PRO A 227 -2.40 -8.34 -1.91
CA PRO A 227 -1.39 -9.38 -2.09
C PRO A 227 -0.60 -9.14 -3.38
N GLY A 228 0.70 -9.41 -3.31
CA GLY A 228 1.62 -9.47 -4.44
C GLY A 228 2.79 -10.40 -4.12
N VAL A 229 3.74 -10.53 -5.06
CA VAL A 229 4.90 -11.42 -4.95
C VAL A 229 5.59 -11.25 -3.59
N HIS A 230 5.86 -10.01 -3.20
CA HIS A 230 6.40 -9.65 -1.89
C HIS A 230 5.68 -10.28 -0.69
N THR A 231 4.36 -10.14 -0.62
CA THR A 231 3.59 -10.66 0.51
C THR A 231 3.32 -12.17 0.41
N THR A 232 3.32 -12.75 -0.78
CA THR A 232 2.95 -14.16 -1.00
C THR A 232 4.16 -15.09 -1.18
N ASN A 233 5.34 -14.52 -1.43
CA ASN A 233 6.56 -15.24 -1.72
C ASN A 233 7.71 -14.72 -0.85
N ASP A 234 8.12 -13.46 -1.04
CA ASP A 234 9.41 -13.00 -0.51
C ASP A 234 9.42 -12.93 1.02
N ILE A 235 8.39 -12.33 1.64
CA ILE A 235 8.26 -12.31 3.10
C ILE A 235 8.12 -13.74 3.65
N PRO A 236 7.20 -14.60 3.15
CA PRO A 236 7.16 -16.01 3.57
C PRO A 236 8.50 -16.75 3.45
N THR A 237 9.29 -16.50 2.41
CA THR A 237 10.63 -17.10 2.23
C THR A 237 11.61 -16.59 3.28
N ILE A 238 11.64 -15.27 3.55
CA ILE A 238 12.45 -14.68 4.64
C ILE A 238 12.07 -15.29 5.99
N LEU A 239 10.78 -15.51 6.23
CA LEU A 239 10.26 -16.12 7.46
C LEU A 239 10.45 -17.64 7.54
N GLY A 240 11.01 -18.29 6.52
CA GLY A 240 11.15 -19.75 6.48
C GLY A 240 9.83 -20.52 6.31
N LEU A 241 8.73 -19.83 5.98
CA LEU A 241 7.41 -20.42 5.74
C LEU A 241 7.25 -21.01 4.34
N LYS A 242 8.14 -20.62 3.41
CA LYS A 242 8.19 -21.12 2.04
C LYS A 242 9.64 -21.41 1.64
N GLU A 243 9.87 -22.49 0.88
CA GLU A 243 11.18 -22.76 0.28
C GLU A 243 11.55 -21.66 -0.73
N ASP A 244 12.82 -21.28 -0.77
CA ASP A 244 13.36 -20.44 -1.85
C ASP A 244 13.38 -21.27 -3.15
N ASP A 245 12.48 -20.94 -4.07
CA ASP A 245 12.33 -21.62 -5.35
C ASP A 245 13.29 -21.07 -6.42
N GLY A 246 14.21 -20.15 -6.08
CA GLY A 246 15.33 -19.70 -6.91
C GLY A 246 14.92 -19.02 -8.23
N HIS A 247 13.63 -18.71 -8.40
CA HIS A 247 13.06 -18.31 -9.69
C HIS A 247 12.27 -16.99 -9.67
N HIS A 248 12.39 -16.19 -8.62
CA HIS A 248 11.61 -14.97 -8.48
C HIS A 248 12.45 -13.70 -8.43
N HIS A 249 13.31 -13.53 -9.44
CA HIS A 249 13.70 -12.18 -9.88
C HIS A 249 12.72 -11.69 -10.94
N HIS A 250 11.53 -11.27 -10.51
CA HIS A 250 10.76 -10.39 -11.38
C HIS A 250 11.39 -9.01 -11.29
N HIS A 251 12.12 -8.67 -12.34
CA HIS A 251 12.49 -7.31 -12.67
C HIS A 251 11.28 -6.39 -12.43
N HIS A 252 11.37 -5.51 -11.44
CA HIS A 252 10.74 -4.22 -11.61
C HIS A 252 11.54 -3.53 -12.72
N ASP A 253 11.08 -3.70 -13.97
CA ASP A 253 11.38 -2.73 -15.03
C ASP A 253 10.76 -1.42 -14.57
N HIS A 254 11.50 -0.73 -13.71
CA HIS A 254 11.52 0.70 -13.74
C HIS A 254 12.17 1.03 -15.09
N ASP A 255 11.36 1.45 -16.07
CA ASP A 255 11.86 2.23 -17.21
C ASP A 255 12.44 3.54 -16.65
N HIS A 256 13.62 3.41 -16.04
CA HIS A 256 14.51 4.46 -15.63
C HIS A 256 15.83 4.11 -16.32
N ASP A 257 16.15 4.88 -17.37
CA ASP A 257 17.43 4.88 -18.08
C ASP A 257 18.55 5.38 -17.15
N HIS A 258 18.83 4.60 -16.10
CA HIS A 258 19.94 4.78 -15.20
C HIS A 258 20.61 3.42 -14.99
N ASP A 259 21.91 3.37 -15.24
CA ASP A 259 22.77 2.23 -14.95
C ASP A 259 22.61 1.83 -13.48
N HIS A 260 21.81 0.80 -13.21
CA HIS A 260 21.58 0.30 -11.87
C HIS A 260 22.49 -0.90 -11.60
N GLU A 261 23.44 -0.71 -10.68
CA GLU A 261 24.12 -1.83 -10.01
C GLU A 261 23.08 -2.75 -9.38
N HIS A 262 23.13 -4.02 -9.77
CA HIS A 262 22.24 -5.06 -9.28
C HIS A 262 22.50 -5.32 -7.79
N HIS A 263 21.59 -4.87 -6.92
CA HIS A 263 21.55 -5.37 -5.55
C HIS A 263 20.92 -6.77 -5.57
N HIS A 264 21.75 -7.79 -5.39
CA HIS A 264 21.29 -9.12 -5.02
C HIS A 264 20.59 -9.01 -3.66
N HIS A 265 19.27 -9.25 -3.63
CA HIS A 265 18.56 -9.47 -2.39
C HIS A 265 18.96 -10.85 -1.86
N ASP A 266 19.87 -10.88 -0.89
CA ASP A 266 20.05 -12.06 -0.06
C ASP A 266 18.79 -12.21 0.80
N LEU A 267 17.84 -13.03 0.34
CA LEU A 267 16.68 -13.49 1.13
C LEU A 267 17.17 -14.42 2.24
N THR A 268 17.88 -13.84 3.19
CA THR A 268 18.43 -14.58 4.33
C THR A 268 17.26 -14.99 5.22
N SER A 269 17.00 -16.28 5.28
CA SER A 269 15.98 -16.84 6.18
C SER A 269 16.35 -16.54 7.63
N ILE A 270 15.34 -16.21 8.45
CA ILE A 270 15.54 -16.03 9.89
C ILE A 270 15.86 -17.34 10.61
N ASP A 271 16.57 -17.23 11.74
CA ASP A 271 16.83 -18.34 12.66
C ASP A 271 15.90 -18.20 13.88
N PHE A 272 14.70 -18.78 13.78
CA PHE A 272 13.69 -18.73 14.84
C PHE A 272 12.96 -20.07 14.94
N ASP A 273 13.11 -20.74 16.09
CA ASP A 273 12.54 -22.07 16.36
C ASP A 273 11.10 -22.04 16.89
N GLY A 274 10.52 -20.84 17.07
CA GLY A 274 9.16 -20.65 17.59
C GLY A 274 8.07 -20.69 16.52
N GLU A 275 6.83 -20.46 16.95
CA GLU A 275 5.68 -20.39 16.03
C GLU A 275 5.67 -19.05 15.29
N ILE A 276 5.58 -19.08 13.95
CA ILE A 276 5.43 -17.88 13.14
C ILE A 276 4.01 -17.80 12.59
N LEU A 277 3.33 -16.70 12.87
CA LEU A 277 2.00 -16.39 12.36
C LEU A 277 2.09 -15.22 11.38
N TYR A 278 1.64 -15.43 10.15
CA TYR A 278 1.73 -14.46 9.07
C TYR A 278 0.34 -14.22 8.45
N PRO A 279 -0.45 -13.26 8.96
CA PRO A 279 -1.76 -12.94 8.41
C PRO A 279 -1.70 -12.31 7.02
N GLU A 280 -2.84 -12.36 6.34
CA GLU A 280 -3.06 -11.69 5.07
C GLU A 280 -2.96 -10.15 5.18
N PRO A 281 -2.56 -9.46 4.08
CA PRO A 281 -2.53 -7.99 4.01
C PRO A 281 -3.92 -7.36 4.14
N ILE A 282 -4.00 -6.03 4.08
CA ILE A 282 -5.24 -5.26 4.36
C ILE A 282 -6.40 -5.67 3.46
N LYS A 283 -6.16 -5.84 2.15
CA LYS A 283 -7.20 -6.14 1.15
C LYS A 283 -8.36 -5.15 1.22
N ALA A 284 -9.57 -5.59 0.91
CA ALA A 284 -10.79 -4.81 1.02
C ALA A 284 -11.40 -4.86 2.44
N ASP A 285 -10.60 -4.78 3.50
CA ASP A 285 -11.10 -4.79 4.88
C ASP A 285 -12.05 -3.61 5.16
N ASP A 286 -13.11 -3.84 5.94
CA ASP A 286 -14.12 -2.82 6.22
C ASP A 286 -13.54 -1.59 6.96
N ILE A 287 -12.47 -1.79 7.74
CA ILE A 287 -11.71 -0.71 8.40
C ILE A 287 -11.06 0.21 7.36
N LEU A 288 -10.44 -0.37 6.32
CA LEU A 288 -9.90 0.42 5.21
C LEU A 288 -11.02 1.20 4.53
N ILE A 289 -12.16 0.56 4.25
CA ILE A 289 -13.31 1.25 3.64
C ILE A 289 -13.77 2.41 4.53
N ASP A 290 -13.84 2.24 5.84
CA ASP A 290 -14.17 3.34 6.78
C ASP A 290 -13.19 4.52 6.69
N ILE A 291 -11.89 4.25 6.58
CA ILE A 291 -10.88 5.30 6.41
C ILE A 291 -11.10 6.06 5.10
N LEU A 292 -11.32 5.35 3.99
CA LEU A 292 -11.58 5.99 2.69
C LEU A 292 -12.86 6.83 2.73
N VAL A 293 -13.92 6.33 3.36
CA VAL A 293 -15.20 7.05 3.52
C VAL A 293 -15.01 8.32 4.35
N LYS A 294 -14.29 8.25 5.46
CA LYS A 294 -13.97 9.40 6.32
C LYS A 294 -13.22 10.48 5.55
N LYS A 295 -12.22 10.09 4.75
CA LYS A 295 -11.46 11.03 3.90
C LYS A 295 -12.34 11.69 2.85
N VAL A 296 -13.08 10.90 2.07
CA VAL A 296 -13.97 11.46 1.03
C VAL A 296 -15.01 12.39 1.64
N ASN A 297 -15.63 12.02 2.77
CA ASN A 297 -16.62 12.87 3.43
C ASN A 297 -16.05 14.17 3.98
N SER A 298 -14.74 14.26 4.23
CA SER A 298 -14.11 15.52 4.67
C SER A 298 -13.92 16.54 3.54
N ALA A 299 -14.05 16.10 2.29
CA ALA A 299 -13.91 16.91 1.07
C ALA A 299 -15.28 17.25 0.41
N LEU A 300 -16.37 16.76 1.00
CA LEU A 300 -17.76 17.02 0.59
C LEU A 300 -18.35 18.19 1.39
#